data_AF-A0A8B5X8K2-F1
#
_entry.id   AF-A0A8B5X8K2-F1
#
_cell.length_a   1.000
_cell.length_b   1.000
_cell.length_c   1.000
_cell.angle_alpha   90.00
_cell.angle_beta   90.00
_cell.angle_gamma   90.00
#
_symmetry.space_group_name_H-M   'P 1'
#
loop_
_entity.id
_entity.type
_entity.pdbx_description
1 polymer ?
#
loop_
_entity_poly.entity_id
_entity_poly.type
_entity_poly.pdbx_seq_one_letter_code
_entity_poly.pdbx_strand_id
1 'polypeptide(L)'
;MRFMMSDIEITEAVDQIAEEVAHEYVRLVKQWPVEDYHLEILRSDSAVVVVDAVHKDDLTGSKSPNKSVQLHVDVQDRKVTRELAYQ
;
A
#
# COMPACT_ATOMS: atom_id res chain seq x y z
N MET A 1 31.42 -17.08 6.03
CA MET A 1 30.64 -16.31 7.03
C MET A 1 29.31 -15.99 6.40
N ARG A 2 28.20 -16.54 6.93
CA ARG A 2 26.86 -16.31 6.41
C ARG A 2 26.33 -15.10 7.19
N PHE A 3 26.20 -13.95 6.54
CA PHE A 3 25.58 -12.78 7.14
C PHE A 3 24.13 -13.15 7.47
N MET A 4 23.82 -13.26 8.76
CA MET A 4 22.44 -13.19 9.21
C MET A 4 22.03 -11.73 9.02
N MET A 5 21.40 -11.43 7.88
CA MET A 5 20.60 -10.21 7.77
C MET A 5 19.51 -10.30 8.83
N SER A 6 19.41 -9.27 9.66
CA SER A 6 18.45 -9.24 10.75
C SER A 6 17.03 -9.23 10.17
N ASP A 7 16.09 -10.01 10.71
CA ASP A 7 14.69 -10.05 10.23
C ASP A 7 14.02 -8.65 10.15
N ILE A 8 14.55 -7.69 10.91
CA ILE A 8 14.15 -6.28 10.92
C ILE A 8 14.48 -5.56 9.60
N GLU A 9 15.70 -5.73 9.08
CA GLU A 9 16.16 -5.05 7.86
C GLU A 9 15.42 -5.56 6.61
N ILE A 10 14.98 -6.82 6.63
CA ILE A 10 14.22 -7.44 5.55
C ILE A 10 12.79 -6.88 5.54
N THR A 11 12.20 -6.66 6.72
CA THR A 11 10.84 -6.14 6.84
C THR A 11 10.76 -4.68 6.36
N GLU A 12 11.72 -3.83 6.75
CA GLU A 12 11.77 -2.44 6.29
C GLU A 12 11.92 -2.33 4.76
N ALA A 13 12.72 -3.19 4.14
CA ALA A 13 12.88 -3.22 2.68
C ALA A 13 11.61 -3.70 1.96
N VAL A 14 10.90 -4.67 2.54
CA VAL A 14 9.61 -5.18 2.01
C VAL A 14 8.54 -4.10 2.06
N ASP A 15 8.45 -3.39 3.19
CA ASP A 15 7.50 -2.30 3.39
C ASP A 15 7.73 -1.16 2.41
N GLN A 16 9.00 -0.75 2.22
CA GLN A 16 9.35 0.30 1.26
C GLN A 16 8.97 -0.08 -0.19
N ILE A 17 9.24 -1.32 -0.60
CA ILE A 17 8.86 -1.79 -1.94
C ILE A 17 7.34 -1.80 -2.10
N ALA A 18 6.61 -2.26 -1.08
CA ALA A 18 5.17 -2.29 -1.12
C ALA A 18 4.56 -0.89 -1.21
N GLU A 19 5.09 0.06 -0.46
CA GLU A 19 4.68 1.46 -0.48
C GLU A 19 4.91 2.11 -1.86
N GLU A 20 6.08 1.87 -2.47
CA GLU A 20 6.38 2.35 -3.83
C GLU A 20 5.38 1.81 -4.87
N VAL A 21 5.09 0.51 -4.83
CA VAL A 21 4.15 -0.13 -5.76
C VAL A 21 2.72 0.38 -5.54
N ALA A 22 2.30 0.53 -4.28
CA ALA A 22 0.99 1.08 -3.94
C ALA A 22 0.87 2.54 -4.39
N HIS A 23 1.90 3.37 -4.20
CA HIS A 23 1.95 4.75 -4.69
C HIS A 23 1.81 4.82 -6.21
N GLU A 24 2.55 4.00 -6.94
CA GLU A 24 2.48 3.95 -8.40
C GLU A 24 1.08 3.53 -8.85
N TYR A 25 0.51 2.49 -8.23
CA TYR A 25 -0.83 2.01 -8.54
C TYR A 25 -1.90 3.08 -8.31
N VAL A 26 -1.89 3.75 -7.14
CA VAL A 26 -2.85 4.82 -6.84
C VAL A 26 -2.71 5.98 -7.84
N ARG A 27 -1.47 6.37 -8.16
CA ARG A 27 -1.23 7.47 -9.10
C ARG A 27 -1.64 7.12 -10.53
N LEU A 28 -1.35 5.92 -11.02
CA LEU A 28 -1.58 5.54 -12.42
C LEU A 28 -3.00 5.03 -12.65
N VAL A 29 -3.53 4.21 -11.73
CA VAL A 29 -4.82 3.54 -11.88
C VAL A 29 -5.95 4.37 -11.28
N LYS A 30 -5.79 4.85 -10.04
CA LYS A 30 -6.80 5.70 -9.38
C LYS A 30 -6.72 7.16 -9.78
N GLN A 31 -5.56 7.60 -10.29
CA GLN A 31 -5.30 8.99 -10.69
C GLN A 31 -5.50 9.99 -9.54
N TRP A 32 -5.25 9.55 -8.31
CA TRP A 32 -5.32 10.46 -7.16
C TRP A 32 -4.04 11.29 -7.05
N PRO A 33 -4.15 12.61 -6.79
CA PRO A 33 -2.99 13.43 -6.44
C PRO A 33 -2.32 12.89 -5.18
N VAL A 34 -0.98 12.94 -5.11
CA VAL A 34 -0.21 12.47 -3.93
C VAL A 34 -0.62 13.21 -2.65
N GLU A 35 -1.07 14.45 -2.78
CA GLU A 35 -1.59 15.21 -1.65
C GLU A 35 -2.97 14.76 -1.19
N ASP A 36 -3.74 14.01 -1.98
CA ASP A 36 -5.13 13.66 -1.67
C ASP A 36 -5.29 12.29 -1.02
N TYR A 37 -4.21 11.53 -0.88
CA TYR A 37 -4.22 10.25 -0.18
C TYR A 37 -2.98 10.07 0.69
N HIS A 38 -3.07 9.13 1.62
CA HIS A 38 -1.90 8.56 2.29
C HIS A 38 -2.00 7.04 2.23
N LEU A 39 -0.85 6.39 2.38
CA LEU A 39 -0.77 4.94 2.42
C LEU A 39 -0.52 4.49 3.86
N GLU A 40 -1.20 3.43 4.29
CA GLU A 40 -1.02 2.81 5.59
C GLU A 40 -0.77 1.31 5.40
N ILE A 41 0.37 0.82 5.88
CA ILE A 41 0.69 -0.61 5.82
C ILE A 41 -0.03 -1.30 6.99
N LEU A 42 -1.03 -2.13 6.68
CA LEU A 42 -1.80 -2.86 7.69
C LEU A 42 -1.14 -4.18 8.09
N ARG A 43 -0.51 -4.85 7.12
CA ARG A 43 0.14 -6.14 7.32
C ARG A 43 1.31 -6.30 6.36
N SER A 44 2.46 -6.69 6.90
CA SER A 44 3.63 -7.06 6.13
C SER A 44 3.92 -8.55 6.35
N ASP A 45 3.63 -9.36 5.34
CA ASP A 45 4.07 -10.76 5.27
C ASP A 45 5.19 -10.86 4.21
N SER A 46 6.04 -11.89 4.29
CA SER A 46 7.23 -12.04 3.44
C SER A 46 6.97 -12.19 1.93
N ALA A 47 5.70 -12.26 1.51
CA ALA A 47 5.28 -12.42 0.11
C ALA A 47 4.22 -11.42 -0.33
N VAL A 48 3.30 -11.04 0.56
CA VAL A 48 2.21 -10.11 0.26
C VAL A 48 2.11 -9.07 1.37
N VAL A 49 2.06 -7.80 0.99
CA VAL A 49 1.87 -6.68 1.90
C VAL A 49 0.50 -6.08 1.66
N VAL A 50 -0.25 -5.86 2.72
CA VAL A 50 -1.57 -5.22 2.68
C VAL A 50 -1.40 -3.75 2.99
N VAL A 51 -1.71 -2.90 2.00
CA VAL A 51 -1.58 -1.44 2.07
C VAL A 51 -2.95 -0.81 1.87
N ASP A 52 -3.38 0.00 2.83
CA ASP A 52 -4.56 0.84 2.69
C ASP A 52 -4.19 2.17 2.04
N ALA A 53 -4.80 2.46 0.90
CA ALA A 53 -4.75 3.76 0.26
C ALA A 53 -5.97 4.58 0.70
N VAL A 54 -5.75 5.49 1.65
CA VAL A 54 -6.80 6.26 2.31
C VAL A 54 -6.89 7.66 1.71
N HIS A 55 -8.03 7.96 1.10
CA HIS A 55 -8.27 9.27 0.49
C HIS A 55 -8.71 10.29 1.55
N LYS A 56 -8.24 11.54 1.47
CA LYS A 56 -8.57 12.62 2.42
C LYS A 56 -10.08 12.90 2.54
N ASP A 57 -10.82 12.69 1.46
CA ASP A 57 -12.29 12.81 1.47
C ASP A 57 -12.94 11.86 2.48
N ASP A 58 -12.42 10.63 2.64
CA ASP A 58 -12.97 9.65 3.58
C ASP A 58 -12.62 10.02 5.04
N LEU A 59 -11.44 10.60 5.26
CA LEU A 59 -11.02 11.09 6.58
C LEU A 59 -11.86 12.27 7.07
N THR A 60 -12.32 13.10 6.14
CA THR A 60 -13.05 14.35 6.45
C THR A 60 -14.57 14.16 6.47
N GLY A 61 -15.07 12.95 6.19
CA GLY A 61 -16.51 12.67 6.08
C GLY A 61 -17.16 13.42 4.91
N SER A 62 -16.39 13.64 3.84
CA SER A 62 -16.79 14.42 2.67
C SER A 62 -17.89 13.74 1.85
N LYS A 63 -18.40 14.44 0.83
CA LYS A 63 -19.56 14.06 -0.01
C LYS A 63 -19.37 12.79 -0.86
N SER A 64 -18.20 12.17 -0.84
CA SER A 64 -17.90 10.94 -1.57
C SER A 64 -17.21 9.96 -0.63
N PRO A 65 -17.93 9.46 0.40
CA PRO A 65 -17.41 8.40 1.24
C PRO A 65 -17.11 7.18 0.37
N ASN A 66 -16.11 6.38 0.76
CA ASN A 66 -15.69 5.13 0.14
C ASN A 66 -14.75 5.28 -1.07
N LYS A 67 -13.94 6.33 -1.10
CA LYS A 67 -12.85 6.39 -2.09
C LYS A 67 -11.70 5.46 -1.70
N SER A 68 -11.44 5.28 -0.41
CA SER A 68 -10.32 4.50 0.09
C SER A 68 -10.38 3.05 -0.39
N VAL A 69 -9.22 2.48 -0.66
CA VAL A 69 -9.09 1.11 -1.14
C VAL A 69 -7.98 0.39 -0.39
N GLN A 70 -8.17 -0.89 -0.15
CA GLN A 70 -7.13 -1.78 0.33
C GLN A 70 -6.47 -2.48 -0.86
N LEU A 71 -5.14 -2.41 -0.90
CA LEU A 71 -4.29 -2.96 -1.94
C LEU A 71 -3.49 -4.13 -1.38
N HIS A 72 -3.53 -5.27 -2.05
CA HIS A 72 -2.70 -6.43 -1.72
C HIS A 72 -1.54 -6.44 -2.70
N VAL A 73 -0.38 -6.03 -2.21
CA VAL A 73 0.85 -5.87 -2.99
C VAL A 73 1.67 -7.13 -2.90
N ASP A 74 1.90 -7.79 -4.04
CA ASP A 74 2.91 -8.84 -4.13
C ASP A 74 4.27 -8.18 -4.36
N VAL A 75 5.15 -8.29 -3.35
CA VAL A 75 6.48 -7.66 -3.36
C VAL A 75 7.48 -8.41 -4.24
N GLN A 76 7.25 -9.70 -4.53
CA GLN A 76 8.10 -10.47 -5.44
C GLN A 76 7.86 -10.06 -6.90
N ASP A 77 6.58 -9.98 -7.27
CA ASP A 77 6.14 -9.57 -8.61
C ASP A 77 6.03 -8.04 -8.78
N ARG A 78 6.19 -7.28 -7.69
CA ARG A 78 6.06 -5.81 -7.62
C ARG A 78 4.76 -5.31 -8.24
N LYS A 79 3.63 -5.92 -7.87
CA LYS A 79 2.32 -5.57 -8.44
C LYS A 79 1.21 -5.66 -7.40
N VAL A 80 0.16 -4.88 -7.60
CA VAL A 80 -1.10 -5.07 -6.87
C VAL A 80 -1.81 -6.29 -7.45
N THR A 81 -2.01 -7.32 -6.63
CA THR A 81 -2.69 -8.56 -7.02
C THR A 81 -4.19 -8.51 -6.73
N ARG A 82 -4.58 -7.70 -5.74
CA ARG A 82 -5.97 -7.54 -5.35
C ARG A 82 -6.24 -6.12 -4.87
N GLU A 83 -7.39 -5.60 -5.26
CA GLU A 83 -7.95 -4.35 -4.74
C GLU A 83 -9.29 -4.67 -4.05
N LEU A 84 -9.50 -4.14 -2.85
CA LEU A 84 -10.77 -4.19 -2.14
C LEU A 84 -11.22 -2.75 -1.87
N ALA A 85 -12.37 -2.37 -2.43
CA ALA A 85 -13.01 -1.10 -2.09
C ALA A 85 -13.77 -1.24 -0.78
N TYR A 86 -13.63 -0.26 0.11
CA TYR A 86 -14.49 -0.16 1.30
C TYR A 86 -15.92 0.18 0.83
N GLN A 87 -16.92 -0.59 1.25
CA GLN A 87 -18.34 -0.39 0.88
C GLN A 87 -19.11 0.28 2.02
#